data_AF-A0A0D2PIN3-F1
#
_entry.id   AF-A0A0D2PIN3-F1
#
_cell.length_a   1.000
_cell.length_b   1.000
_cell.length_c   1.000
_cell.angle_alpha   90.00
_cell.angle_beta   90.00
_cell.angle_gamma   90.00
#
_symmetry.space_group_name_H-M   'P 1'
#
loop_
_entity.id
_entity.type
_entity.pdbx_description
1 polymer ?
#
loop_
_entity_poly.entity_id
_entity_poly.type
_entity_poly.pdbx_seq_one_letter_code
_entity_poly.pdbx_strand_id
1 'polypeptide(L)' 'MPNLPLFRDPWAKAESWRKNPVFTNRVMLRNMFPGFGIAVVAFTAYVVVDNMYLSAQKSQDPHHH' A
#
# COMPACT_ATOMS: atom_id res chain seq x y z
N MET A 1 5.96 27.66 -6.04
CA MET A 1 5.75 27.69 -7.51
C MET A 1 5.94 26.26 -8.01
N PRO A 2 5.03 25.72 -8.83
CA PRO A 2 5.19 24.35 -9.32
C PRO A 2 6.48 24.28 -10.15
N ASN A 3 7.18 23.15 -10.05
CA ASN A 3 8.41 22.85 -10.80
C ASN A 3 8.14 22.89 -12.31
N LEU A 4 8.12 24.08 -12.88
CA LEU A 4 8.06 24.26 -14.32
C LEU A 4 9.42 23.84 -14.88
N PRO A 5 9.46 22.95 -15.89
CA PRO A 5 10.72 22.56 -16.49
C PRO A 5 11.40 23.82 -17.05
N LEU A 6 12.68 24.00 -16.73
CA LEU A 6 13.51 25.14 -17.17
C LEU A 6 13.55 25.29 -18.70
N PHE A 7 13.26 24.20 -19.43
CA PHE A 7 13.12 24.17 -20.88
C PHE A 7 11.96 23.23 -21.27
N ARG A 8 11.17 23.64 -22.26
CA ARG A 8 10.08 22.83 -22.81
C ARG A 8 10.64 21.96 -23.93
N ASP A 9 10.68 20.66 -23.70
CA ASP A 9 11.10 19.71 -24.72
C ASP A 9 10.19 19.82 -25.97
N PRO A 10 10.74 20.21 -27.14
CA PRO A 10 9.97 20.38 -28.37
C PRO A 10 9.41 19.06 -28.91
N TRP A 11 9.96 17.92 -28.51
CA TRP A 11 9.54 16.59 -28.97
C TRP A 11 8.56 15.89 -28.02
N ALA A 12 8.25 16.48 -26.87
CA ALA A 12 7.37 15.86 -25.87
C ALA A 12 6.00 15.42 -26.43
N LYS A 13 5.44 16.20 -27.38
CA LYS A 13 4.18 15.83 -28.06
C LYS A 13 4.38 14.64 -29.00
N ALA A 14 5.50 14.60 -29.73
CA ALA A 14 5.85 13.52 -30.63
C ALA A 14 6.21 12.22 -29.89
N GLU A 15 6.76 12.29 -28.69
CA GLU A 15 7.07 11.11 -27.86
C GLU A 15 5.90 10.66 -26.97
N SER A 16 4.80 11.42 -26.94
CA SER A 16 3.66 11.14 -26.05
C SER A 16 3.04 9.75 -26.31
N TRP A 17 3.05 9.27 -27.56
CA TRP A 17 2.53 7.93 -27.89
C TRP A 17 3.30 6.79 -27.24
N ARG A 18 4.58 6.99 -26.89
CA ARG A 18 5.40 5.99 -26.19
C ARG A 18 5.09 5.94 -24.69
N LYS A 19 4.56 7.02 -24.13
CA LYS A 19 4.24 7.13 -22.71
C LYS A 19 2.85 6.55 -22.46
N ASN A 20 2.78 5.22 -22.37
CA ASN A 20 1.54 4.55 -22.01
C ASN A 20 1.35 4.53 -20.47
N PRO A 21 0.19 4.96 -19.94
CA PRO A 21 -0.07 4.95 -18.50
C PRO A 21 0.02 3.55 -17.87
N VAL A 22 -0.18 2.47 -18.65
CA VAL A 22 -0.03 1.08 -18.20
C VAL A 22 1.40 0.76 -17.75
N PHE A 23 2.42 1.41 -18.34
CA PHE A 23 3.83 1.19 -18.00
C PHE A 23 4.37 2.19 -16.98
N THR A 24 3.50 2.85 -16.22
CA THR A 24 3.95 3.76 -15.15
C THR A 24 4.49 2.96 -13.97
N ASN A 25 5.57 3.43 -13.33
CA ASN A 25 6.15 2.83 -12.12
C ASN A 25 5.10 2.52 -11.03
N ARG A 26 4.08 3.37 -10.88
CA ARG A 26 2.97 3.17 -9.92
C ARG A 26 2.16 1.91 -10.22
N VAL A 27 1.88 1.64 -11.50
CA VAL A 27 1.12 0.46 -11.93
C VAL A 27 1.97 -0.80 -11.74
N MET A 28 3.25 -0.73 -12.07
CA MET A 28 4.21 -1.81 -11.83
C MET A 28 4.27 -2.17 -10.33
N LEU A 29 4.45 -1.17 -9.45
CA LEU A 29 4.48 -1.38 -7.99
C LEU A 29 3.20 -2.00 -7.45
N ARG A 30 2.02 -1.55 -7.92
CA ARG A 30 0.75 -2.14 -7.49
C ARG A 30 0.61 -3.61 -7.92
N ASN A 31 1.14 -3.96 -9.09
CA ASN A 31 1.06 -5.32 -9.63
C ASN A 31 2.12 -6.26 -9.07
N MET A 32 3.18 -5.76 -8.41
CA MET A 32 4.21 -6.60 -7.79
C MET A 32 3.68 -7.45 -6.64
N PHE A 33 2.66 -6.98 -5.91
CA PHE A 33 2.09 -7.70 -4.77
C PHE A 33 0.58 -7.88 -4.93
N PRO A 34 0.14 -8.86 -5.75
CA PRO A 34 -1.27 -9.16 -5.90
C PRO A 34 -1.86 -9.53 -4.55
N GLY A 35 -2.92 -8.83 -4.13
CA GLY A 35 -3.60 -9.09 -2.86
C GLY A 35 -2.94 -8.50 -1.61
N PHE A 36 -1.87 -7.70 -1.73
CA PHE A 36 -1.22 -7.06 -0.56
C PHE A 36 -2.20 -6.30 0.33
N GLY A 37 -3.13 -5.55 -0.27
CA GLY A 37 -4.14 -4.81 0.51
C GLY A 37 -5.03 -5.72 1.36
N ILE A 38 -5.44 -6.88 0.82
CA ILE A 38 -6.26 -7.85 1.55
C ILE A 38 -5.44 -8.50 2.67
N ALA A 39 -4.18 -8.86 2.38
CA ALA A 39 -3.28 -9.45 3.36
C ALA A 39 -3.03 -8.51 4.55
N VAL A 40 -2.79 -7.21 4.28
CA VAL A 40 -2.63 -6.20 5.33
C VAL A 40 -3.88 -6.11 6.20
N VAL A 41 -5.08 -6.04 5.60
CA VAL A 41 -6.34 -5.96 6.35
C VAL A 41 -6.58 -7.21 7.20
N ALA A 42 -6.36 -8.40 6.64
CA ALA A 42 -6.51 -9.65 7.38
C ALA A 42 -5.52 -9.74 8.55
N PHE A 43 -4.26 -9.35 8.32
CA PHE A 43 -3.22 -9.36 9.34
C PHE A 43 -3.52 -8.36 10.46
N THR A 44 -3.95 -7.14 10.15
CA THR A 44 -4.29 -6.15 11.19
C THR A 44 -5.50 -6.59 12.00
N ALA A 45 -6.53 -7.16 11.36
CA ALA A 45 -7.68 -7.73 12.07
C ALA A 45 -7.24 -8.84 13.05
N TYR A 46 -6.34 -9.74 12.61
CA TYR A 46 -5.78 -10.77 13.48
C TYR A 46 -5.04 -10.17 14.68
N VAL A 47 -4.13 -9.22 14.45
CA VAL A 47 -3.34 -8.59 15.53
C VAL A 47 -4.24 -7.86 16.53
N VAL A 48 -5.29 -7.18 16.08
CA VAL A 48 -6.24 -6.51 16.99
C VAL A 48 -6.96 -7.53 17.87
N VAL A 49 -7.44 -8.64 17.30
CA VAL A 49 -8.09 -9.71 18.08
C VAL A 49 -7.12 -10.31 19.09
N ASP A 50 -5.90 -10.64 18.67
CA ASP A 50 -4.91 -11.32 19.51
C ASP A 50 -4.39 -10.42 20.66
N ASN A 51 -3.94 -9.21 20.32
CA ASN A 51 -3.33 -8.30 21.30
C ASN A 51 -4.31 -7.49 22.12
N MET A 52 -5.51 -7.18 21.61
CA MET A 52 -6.47 -6.36 22.37
C MET A 52 -7.58 -7.17 23.02
N TYR A 53 -8.09 -8.20 22.34
CA TYR A 53 -9.25 -8.95 22.84
C TYR A 53 -8.82 -10.20 23.64
N LEU A 54 -7.98 -11.06 23.06
CA LEU A 54 -7.54 -12.30 23.71
C LEU A 54 -6.55 -12.04 24.86
N SER A 55 -5.63 -11.09 24.68
CA SER A 55 -4.70 -10.70 25.76
C SER A 55 -5.40 -10.00 26.94
N ALA A 56 -6.50 -9.26 26.69
CA ALA A 56 -7.32 -8.70 27.76
C ALA A 56 -8.08 -9.78 28.55
N GLN A 57 -8.62 -10.80 27.87
CA GLN A 57 -9.24 -11.95 28.56
C GLN A 57 -8.22 -12.74 29.40
N LYS A 58 -7.00 -12.97 28.88
CA LYS A 58 -5.95 -13.70 29.60
C LYS A 58 -5.48 -12.99 30.88
N SER A 59 -5.64 -11.67 30.96
CA SER A 59 -5.31 -10.86 32.14
C SER A 59 -6.43 -10.87 33.20
N GLN A 60 -7.61 -11.38 32.85
CA GLN A 60 -8.79 -11.42 33.71
C GLN A 60 -9.06 -12.80 34.33
N ASP A 61 -8.19 -13.80 34.15
CA ASP A 61 -8.25 -15.06 34.92
C ASP A 61 -7.63 -14.84 36.31
N PRO A 62 -8.41 -14.72 37.40
CA PRO A 62 -7.87 -14.73 38.73
C PRO A 62 -7.88 -16.20 39.19
N HIS A 63 -6.73 -16.86 39.15
CA HIS A 63 -6.46 -18.11 39.87
C HIS A 63 -7.52 -19.23 39.79
N HIS A 64 -7.33 -20.19 38.89
CA HIS A 64 -7.77 -21.56 39.16
C HIS A 64 -6.62 -22.54 38.86
N HIS A 65 -6.01 -22.99 39.97
CA HIS A 65 -4.97 -24.01 40.18
C HIS A 65 -3.51 -23.65 39.83
#